data_AF-A0A2E5WJK5-F1
#
_entry.id   AF-A0A2E5WJK5-F1
#
_cell.length_a   1.000
_cell.length_b   1.000
_cell.length_c   1.000
_cell.angle_alpha   90.00
_cell.angle_beta   90.00
_cell.angle_gamma   90.00
#
_symmetry.space_group_name_H-M   'P 1'
#
loop_
_entity.id
_entity.type
_entity.pdbx_description
1 polymer ?
#
loop_
_entity_poly.entity_id
_entity_poly.type
_entity_poly.pdbx_seq_one_letter_code
_entity_poly.pdbx_strand_id
1 'polypeptide(L)'
;MKIKNNFLILFLFIVSCKNDSDFDIQGHRGFRGLYPENSVIGFKKSIDIGVNTIELDVVISKDNKVVVSHEPWISSHICVDGNLNQIREDIYKYNTYDLKYDQIKTFDCGIIGNKSFPNQKKISSYKPTLNEVIHTIEKYSDSIQYTPLYNIEIKSSSATDGIFHPEVSVFSQLVLDIVKKYNIQTRVTIQSFDFRVLQYINNYFPDIRLSLLVSENYDVKKNLKELGFNPYIFSPEFIYLNEEDIMYLKEKKIKIIPWTVNSYSDIANVLKFDIDGIISDYPDRVIKLKKLE
;
A
#
# COMPACT_ATOMS: atom_id res chain seq x y z
N MET A 1 66.46 24.94 -18.46
CA MET A 1 65.06 24.65 -18.83
C MET A 1 64.43 23.73 -17.78
N LYS A 2 63.51 24.25 -16.95
CA LYS A 2 62.73 23.44 -16.01
C LYS A 2 61.35 23.21 -16.62
N ILE A 3 61.03 21.98 -16.98
CA ILE A 3 59.70 21.59 -17.44
C ILE A 3 58.88 21.27 -16.18
N LYS A 4 57.86 22.09 -15.89
CA LYS A 4 56.85 21.80 -14.87
C LYS A 4 55.77 20.92 -15.50
N ASN A 5 55.66 19.67 -15.05
CA ASN A 5 54.50 18.83 -15.34
C ASN A 5 53.34 19.26 -14.45
N ASN A 6 52.31 19.87 -15.05
CA ASN A 6 51.02 20.05 -14.40
C ASN A 6 50.21 18.77 -14.58
N PHE A 7 50.00 18.04 -13.48
CA PHE A 7 48.98 16.99 -13.41
C PHE A 7 47.62 17.65 -13.26
N LEU A 8 46.78 17.54 -14.29
CA LEU A 8 45.38 17.94 -14.25
C LEU A 8 44.58 16.78 -13.65
N ILE A 9 44.14 16.91 -12.40
CA ILE A 9 43.24 15.94 -11.76
C ILE A 9 41.82 16.25 -12.27
N LEU A 10 41.32 15.39 -13.15
CA LEU A 10 39.95 15.45 -13.66
C LEU A 10 39.01 14.82 -12.62
N PHE A 11 38.26 15.64 -11.89
CA PHE A 11 37.16 15.16 -11.05
C PHE A 11 36.00 14.71 -11.96
N LEU A 12 35.86 13.40 -12.14
CA LEU A 12 34.65 12.82 -12.74
C LEU A 12 33.51 12.93 -11.71
N PHE A 13 32.61 13.90 -11.89
CA PHE A 13 31.30 13.86 -11.26
C PHE A 13 30.47 12.78 -11.95
N ILE A 14 30.38 11.61 -11.31
CA ILE A 14 29.41 10.58 -11.70
C ILE A 14 28.05 11.08 -11.20
N VAL A 15 27.34 11.81 -12.04
CA VAL A 15 25.90 12.03 -11.84
C VAL A 15 25.23 10.69 -12.11
N SER A 16 24.86 9.98 -11.04
CA SER A 16 24.02 8.79 -11.14
C SER A 16 22.63 9.24 -11.58
N CYS A 17 22.37 9.27 -12.88
CA CYS A 17 21.01 9.37 -13.40
C CYS A 17 20.23 8.14 -12.89
N LYS A 18 19.37 8.32 -11.88
CA LYS A 18 18.30 7.35 -11.59
C LYS A 18 17.51 7.20 -12.88
N ASN A 19 17.37 5.97 -13.38
CA ASN A 19 16.44 5.72 -14.49
C ASN A 19 15.02 5.99 -13.98
N ASP A 20 14.20 6.67 -14.79
CA ASP A 20 12.76 6.87 -14.51
C ASP A 20 11.98 5.55 -14.31
N SER A 21 12.57 4.40 -14.66
CA SER A 21 12.01 3.07 -14.43
C SER A 21 11.93 2.65 -12.96
N ASP A 22 12.60 3.37 -12.04
CA ASP A 22 12.71 2.97 -10.63
C ASP A 22 11.68 3.64 -9.70
N PHE A 23 10.87 4.58 -10.21
CA PHE A 23 9.86 5.27 -9.42
C PHE A 23 8.61 4.41 -9.22
N ASP A 24 8.25 4.13 -7.96
CA ASP A 24 7.17 3.21 -7.60
C ASP A 24 5.82 3.94 -7.45
N ILE A 25 4.99 3.86 -8.49
CA ILE A 25 3.61 4.36 -8.44
C ILE A 25 2.72 3.26 -7.87
N GLN A 26 2.21 3.51 -6.67
CA GLN A 26 1.32 2.58 -5.99
C GLN A 26 -0.13 3.04 -6.08
N GLY A 27 -0.98 2.16 -6.62
CA GLY A 27 -2.42 2.41 -6.68
C GLY A 27 -3.07 2.13 -5.32
N HIS A 28 -3.42 3.18 -4.57
CA HIS A 28 -4.02 3.07 -3.23
C HIS A 28 -5.38 2.38 -3.30
N ARG A 29 -5.48 1.24 -2.60
CA ARG A 29 -6.62 0.30 -2.65
C ARG A 29 -6.98 -0.04 -4.11
N GLY A 30 -5.96 -0.14 -4.96
CA GLY A 30 -6.06 -0.24 -6.41
C GLY A 30 -6.19 1.11 -7.10
N PHE A 31 -7.42 1.57 -7.32
CA PHE A 31 -7.68 2.82 -8.05
C PHE A 31 -8.88 3.54 -7.47
N ARG A 32 -8.89 3.72 -6.14
CA ARG A 32 -10.05 4.18 -5.36
C ARG A 32 -10.68 5.48 -5.90
N GLY A 33 -9.87 6.37 -6.48
CA GLY A 33 -10.36 7.62 -7.05
C GLY A 33 -11.35 7.45 -8.20
N LEU A 34 -11.27 6.35 -8.96
CA LEU A 34 -12.11 6.09 -10.15
C LEU A 34 -12.85 4.75 -10.13
N TYR A 35 -12.46 3.78 -9.32
CA TYR A 35 -13.06 2.46 -9.21
C TYR A 35 -13.28 2.06 -7.74
N PRO A 36 -14.21 1.14 -7.43
CA PRO A 36 -14.43 0.68 -6.07
C PRO A 36 -13.12 0.24 -5.41
N GLU A 37 -12.88 0.74 -4.19
CA GLU A 37 -11.66 0.45 -3.44
C GLU A 37 -11.53 -1.02 -3.09
N ASN A 38 -10.29 -1.50 -3.00
CA ASN A 38 -9.98 -2.85 -2.52
C ASN A 38 -10.73 -3.96 -3.28
N SER A 39 -11.03 -3.71 -4.55
CA SER A 39 -11.79 -4.59 -5.43
C SER A 39 -10.94 -5.10 -6.58
N VAL A 40 -11.26 -6.30 -7.06
CA VAL A 40 -10.59 -6.90 -8.24
C VAL A 40 -10.65 -5.98 -9.45
N ILE A 41 -11.77 -5.28 -9.67
CA ILE A 41 -11.89 -4.35 -10.81
C ILE A 41 -10.97 -3.13 -10.64
N GLY A 42 -10.87 -2.57 -9.44
CA GLY A 42 -9.95 -1.46 -9.15
C GLY A 42 -8.50 -1.85 -9.39
N PHE A 43 -8.08 -3.02 -8.93
CA PHE A 43 -6.73 -3.55 -9.14
C PHE A 43 -6.39 -3.82 -10.61
N LYS A 44 -7.31 -4.41 -11.38
CA LYS A 44 -7.09 -4.60 -12.83
C LYS A 44 -6.95 -3.26 -13.54
N LYS A 45 -7.79 -2.29 -13.18
CA LYS A 45 -7.80 -0.98 -13.83
C LYS A 45 -6.59 -0.11 -13.47
N SER A 46 -6.01 -0.29 -12.29
CA SER A 46 -4.73 0.34 -11.97
C SER A 46 -3.60 -0.29 -12.80
N ILE A 47 -3.57 -1.62 -12.96
CA ILE A 47 -2.60 -2.29 -13.86
C ILE A 47 -2.74 -1.80 -15.30
N ASP A 48 -3.97 -1.67 -15.82
CA ASP A 48 -4.24 -1.22 -17.20
C ASP A 48 -3.62 0.13 -17.55
N ILE A 49 -3.40 1.00 -16.55
CA ILE A 49 -2.79 2.32 -16.74
C ILE A 49 -1.29 2.34 -16.43
N GLY A 50 -0.73 1.22 -15.97
CA GLY A 50 0.71 1.05 -15.73
C GLY A 50 1.17 1.33 -14.30
N VAL A 51 0.35 1.09 -13.26
CA VAL A 51 0.85 1.18 -11.86
C VAL A 51 1.84 0.06 -11.57
N ASN A 52 2.94 0.38 -10.88
CA ASN A 52 3.97 -0.59 -10.52
C ASN A 52 3.48 -1.55 -9.44
N THR A 53 2.83 -0.99 -8.42
CA THR A 53 2.45 -1.71 -7.21
C THR A 53 0.95 -1.58 -6.95
N ILE A 54 0.31 -2.71 -6.67
CA ILE A 54 -1.03 -2.72 -6.10
C ILE A 54 -0.90 -2.57 -4.60
N GLU A 55 -1.40 -1.45 -4.08
CA GLU A 55 -1.55 -1.24 -2.66
C GLU A 55 -2.95 -1.70 -2.23
N LEU A 56 -3.03 -2.43 -1.11
CA LEU A 56 -4.27 -2.94 -0.56
C LEU A 56 -4.21 -3.17 0.94
N ASP A 57 -5.38 -3.22 1.56
CA ASP A 57 -5.54 -3.48 2.99
C ASP A 57 -6.11 -4.87 3.24
N VAL A 58 -5.70 -5.50 4.34
CA VAL A 58 -6.29 -6.77 4.78
C VAL A 58 -6.78 -6.72 6.22
N VAL A 59 -7.85 -7.47 6.47
CA VAL A 59 -8.49 -7.78 7.75
C VAL A 59 -8.84 -9.27 7.81
N ILE A 60 -9.36 -9.76 8.94
CA ILE A 60 -9.65 -11.19 9.14
C ILE A 60 -11.16 -11.43 9.34
N SER A 61 -11.67 -12.51 8.74
CA SER A 61 -13.02 -13.03 9.01
C SER A 61 -13.06 -14.00 10.19
N LYS A 62 -14.25 -14.29 10.73
CA LYS A 62 -14.45 -15.27 11.82
C LYS A 62 -13.92 -16.67 11.52
N ASP A 63 -13.94 -17.07 10.25
CA ASP A 63 -13.44 -18.35 9.76
C ASP A 63 -12.00 -18.25 9.20
N ASN A 64 -11.23 -17.29 9.71
CA ASN A 64 -9.80 -17.07 9.42
C ASN A 64 -9.48 -16.88 7.94
N LYS A 65 -10.39 -16.27 7.16
CA LYS A 65 -10.06 -15.79 5.82
C LYS A 65 -9.44 -14.41 5.91
N VAL A 66 -8.35 -14.21 5.18
CA VAL A 66 -7.78 -12.88 4.95
C VAL A 66 -8.65 -12.16 3.92
N VAL A 67 -9.36 -11.13 4.35
CA VAL A 67 -10.31 -10.35 3.55
C VAL A 67 -9.66 -9.02 3.17
N VAL A 68 -9.81 -8.60 1.92
CA VAL A 68 -9.29 -7.32 1.43
C VAL A 68 -10.31 -6.22 1.73
N SER A 69 -9.97 -5.36 2.68
CA SER A 69 -10.83 -4.30 3.22
C SER A 69 -9.97 -3.36 4.07
N HIS A 70 -10.23 -2.05 3.99
CA HIS A 70 -9.54 -1.07 4.81
C HIS A 70 -9.98 -1.17 6.28
N GLU A 71 -11.29 -1.31 6.49
CA GLU A 71 -11.90 -1.41 7.83
C GLU A 71 -12.16 -2.87 8.19
N PRO A 72 -12.00 -3.26 9.48
CA PRO A 72 -12.43 -4.56 9.98
C PRO A 72 -13.95 -4.61 10.23
N TRP A 73 -14.75 -3.86 9.47
CA TRP A 73 -16.21 -3.96 9.45
C TRP A 73 -16.79 -3.65 8.07
N ILE A 74 -18.06 -4.00 7.84
CA ILE A 74 -18.81 -3.60 6.65
C ILE A 74 -19.28 -2.15 6.80
N SER A 75 -18.53 -1.22 6.20
CA SER A 75 -18.85 0.21 6.25
C SER A 75 -20.06 0.58 5.39
N SER A 76 -21.06 1.22 6.00
CA SER A 76 -22.24 1.75 5.31
C SER A 76 -21.94 2.90 4.35
N HIS A 77 -20.73 3.46 4.42
CA HIS A 77 -20.28 4.52 3.53
C HIS A 77 -20.11 4.07 2.07
N ILE A 78 -19.79 2.78 1.87
CA ILE A 78 -19.56 2.19 0.55
C ILE A 78 -20.37 0.93 0.29
N CYS A 79 -20.95 0.31 1.34
CA CYS A 79 -21.66 -0.96 1.23
C CYS A 79 -23.18 -0.88 1.43
N VAL A 80 -23.89 -1.79 0.77
CA VAL A 80 -25.30 -2.15 0.93
C VAL A 80 -25.43 -3.66 1.16
N ASP A 81 -26.58 -4.11 1.68
CA ASP A 81 -26.84 -5.54 1.84
C ASP A 81 -27.04 -6.27 0.49
N GLY A 82 -27.16 -7.59 0.52
CA GLY A 82 -27.34 -8.42 -0.69
C GLY A 82 -28.64 -8.17 -1.46
N ASN A 83 -29.59 -7.42 -0.87
CA ASN A 83 -30.82 -6.96 -1.52
C ASN A 83 -30.72 -5.49 -1.97
N LEU A 84 -29.53 -4.90 -1.90
CA LEU A 84 -29.22 -3.50 -2.22
C LEU A 84 -29.88 -2.48 -1.28
N ASN A 85 -30.27 -2.88 -0.07
CA ASN A 85 -30.74 -1.93 0.94
C ASN A 85 -29.57 -1.26 1.64
N GLN A 86 -29.72 0.03 1.93
CA GLN A 86 -28.77 0.78 2.73
C GLN A 86 -28.66 0.16 4.13
N ILE A 87 -27.44 -0.19 4.52
CA ILE A 87 -27.14 -0.57 5.91
C ILE A 87 -26.86 0.69 6.74
N ARG A 88 -27.15 0.64 8.04
CA ARG A 88 -26.72 1.66 8.99
C ARG A 88 -25.33 1.33 9.50
N GLU A 89 -24.51 2.34 9.77
CA GLU A 89 -23.20 2.13 10.38
C GLU A 89 -23.35 1.48 11.77
N ASP A 90 -22.71 0.34 11.96
CA ASP A 90 -22.63 -0.36 13.23
C ASP A 90 -21.38 -1.26 13.20
N ILE A 91 -20.29 -0.77 13.77
CA ILE A 91 -18.97 -1.41 13.65
C ILE A 91 -18.93 -2.78 14.34
N TYR A 92 -19.74 -3.01 15.38
CA TYR A 92 -19.76 -4.27 16.12
C TYR A 92 -20.67 -5.28 15.43
N LYS A 93 -21.84 -4.86 14.96
CA LYS A 93 -22.74 -5.74 14.20
C LYS A 93 -22.10 -6.22 12.90
N TYR A 94 -21.36 -5.34 12.24
CA TYR A 94 -20.73 -5.62 10.95
C TYR A 94 -19.23 -5.88 11.06
N ASN A 95 -18.71 -6.15 12.26
CA ASN A 95 -17.33 -6.56 12.50
C ASN A 95 -16.99 -7.78 11.62
N THR A 96 -16.01 -7.66 10.72
CA THR A 96 -15.64 -8.78 9.84
C THR A 96 -15.13 -9.97 10.64
N TYR A 97 -14.49 -9.73 11.79
CA TYR A 97 -13.95 -10.79 12.64
C TYR A 97 -15.04 -11.60 13.37
N ASP A 98 -16.29 -11.11 13.40
CA ASP A 98 -17.46 -11.84 13.91
C ASP A 98 -18.32 -12.48 12.81
N LEU A 99 -17.99 -12.24 11.54
CA LEU A 99 -18.71 -12.76 10.37
C LEU A 99 -17.89 -13.81 9.63
N LYS A 100 -18.54 -14.91 9.22
CA LYS A 100 -17.91 -15.84 8.26
C LYS A 100 -17.77 -15.17 6.90
N TYR A 101 -16.77 -15.56 6.13
CA TYR A 101 -16.54 -14.95 4.82
C TYR A 101 -17.74 -15.06 3.86
N ASP A 102 -18.46 -16.18 3.87
CA ASP A 102 -19.66 -16.33 3.05
C ASP A 102 -20.75 -15.31 3.38
N GLN A 103 -20.79 -14.78 4.62
CA GLN A 103 -21.67 -13.67 5.00
C GLN A 103 -21.12 -12.33 4.51
N ILE A 104 -19.81 -12.09 4.69
CA ILE A 104 -19.12 -10.87 4.23
C ILE A 104 -19.28 -10.69 2.72
N LYS A 105 -19.18 -11.77 1.95
CA LYS A 105 -19.26 -11.73 0.48
C LYS A 105 -20.65 -11.33 -0.05
N THR A 106 -21.70 -11.36 0.78
CA THR A 106 -23.06 -11.00 0.35
C THR A 106 -23.29 -9.50 0.21
N PHE A 107 -22.43 -8.67 0.81
CA PHE A 107 -22.56 -7.21 0.72
C PHE A 107 -21.97 -6.69 -0.59
N ASP A 108 -22.70 -5.78 -1.24
CA ASP A 108 -22.17 -5.01 -2.36
C ASP A 108 -21.56 -3.72 -1.82
N CYS A 109 -20.27 -3.52 -2.09
CA CYS A 109 -19.44 -2.41 -1.63
C CYS A 109 -18.94 -1.51 -2.78
N GLY A 110 -19.65 -1.48 -3.91
CA GLY A 110 -19.26 -0.65 -5.05
C GLY A 110 -20.41 0.02 -5.80
N ILE A 111 -21.63 -0.50 -5.73
CA ILE A 111 -22.78 -0.01 -6.51
C ILE A 111 -23.27 1.36 -6.04
N ILE A 112 -23.09 1.71 -4.76
CA ILE A 112 -23.45 3.04 -4.25
C ILE A 112 -22.34 4.07 -4.47
N GLY A 113 -21.12 3.62 -4.78
CA GLY A 113 -19.90 4.44 -4.87
C GLY A 113 -19.45 4.98 -3.52
N ASN A 114 -18.45 5.87 -3.54
CA ASN A 114 -17.92 6.52 -2.36
C ASN A 114 -18.14 8.05 -2.45
N LYS A 115 -18.83 8.65 -1.47
CA LYS A 115 -19.14 10.09 -1.46
C LYS A 115 -17.89 10.98 -1.45
N SER A 116 -16.79 10.50 -0.89
CA SER A 116 -15.50 11.21 -0.90
C SER A 116 -14.80 11.16 -2.27
N PHE A 117 -15.27 10.30 -3.17
CA PHE A 117 -14.75 10.14 -4.53
C PHE A 117 -15.90 10.26 -5.54
N PRO A 118 -16.42 11.47 -5.80
CA PRO A 118 -17.62 11.67 -6.61
C PRO A 118 -17.49 11.21 -8.07
N ASN A 119 -16.26 11.07 -8.57
CA ASN A 119 -15.97 10.57 -9.93
C ASN A 119 -15.73 9.05 -9.97
N GLN A 120 -15.83 8.36 -8.82
CA GLN A 120 -15.70 6.92 -8.76
C GLN A 120 -16.85 6.26 -9.52
N LYS A 121 -16.53 5.32 -10.40
CA LYS A 121 -17.51 4.54 -11.12
C LYS A 121 -18.25 3.62 -10.16
N LYS A 122 -19.58 3.67 -10.22
CA LYS A 122 -20.48 2.79 -9.48
C LYS A 122 -20.55 1.44 -10.18
N ILE A 123 -19.78 0.48 -9.69
CA ILE A 123 -19.67 -0.86 -10.25
C ILE A 123 -19.91 -1.83 -9.10
N SER A 124 -20.85 -2.76 -9.27
CA SER A 124 -21.10 -3.82 -8.30
C SER A 124 -19.79 -4.54 -7.98
N SER A 125 -19.47 -4.65 -6.69
CA SER A 125 -18.22 -5.22 -6.18
C SER A 125 -18.43 -5.68 -4.76
N TYR A 126 -17.76 -6.75 -4.34
CA TYR A 126 -17.76 -7.22 -2.95
C TYR A 126 -16.34 -7.15 -2.38
N LYS A 127 -16.17 -7.39 -1.07
CA LYS A 127 -14.86 -7.51 -0.42
C LYS A 127 -14.24 -8.88 -0.73
N PRO A 128 -13.22 -9.00 -1.61
CA PRO A 128 -12.65 -10.29 -1.97
C PRO A 128 -11.73 -10.82 -0.85
N THR A 129 -11.41 -12.12 -0.87
CA THR A 129 -10.28 -12.61 -0.04
C THR A 129 -8.94 -12.23 -0.69
N LEU A 130 -7.87 -12.14 0.11
CA LEU A 130 -6.52 -11.93 -0.42
C LEU A 130 -6.12 -13.06 -1.38
N ASN A 131 -6.50 -14.30 -1.07
CA ASN A 131 -6.28 -15.43 -1.96
C ASN A 131 -6.98 -15.25 -3.32
N GLU A 132 -8.21 -14.74 -3.33
CA GLU A 132 -8.96 -14.45 -4.56
C GLU A 132 -8.30 -13.32 -5.36
N VAL A 133 -7.86 -12.26 -4.67
CA VAL A 133 -7.16 -11.12 -5.31
C VAL A 133 -5.87 -11.59 -5.96
N ILE A 134 -4.97 -12.23 -5.22
CA ILE A 134 -3.68 -12.67 -5.78
C ILE A 134 -3.91 -13.64 -6.94
N HIS A 135 -4.77 -14.66 -6.77
CA HIS A 135 -5.08 -15.58 -7.87
C HIS A 135 -5.56 -14.87 -9.14
N THR A 136 -6.50 -13.94 -8.97
CA THR A 136 -7.15 -13.26 -10.10
C THR A 136 -6.22 -12.27 -10.78
N ILE A 137 -5.41 -11.56 -9.99
CA ILE A 137 -4.47 -10.57 -10.50
C ILE A 137 -3.32 -11.26 -11.20
N GLU A 138 -2.68 -12.28 -10.61
CA GLU A 138 -1.59 -13.00 -11.26
C GLU A 138 -2.04 -13.58 -12.61
N LYS A 139 -3.20 -14.24 -12.65
CA LYS A 139 -3.77 -14.75 -13.91
C LYS A 139 -4.06 -13.65 -14.93
N TYR A 140 -4.52 -12.49 -14.48
CA TYR A 140 -4.78 -11.35 -15.36
C TYR A 140 -3.48 -10.76 -15.90
N SER A 141 -2.51 -10.52 -15.02
CA SER A 141 -1.19 -9.98 -15.31
C SER A 141 -0.42 -10.86 -16.30
N ASP A 142 -0.47 -12.18 -16.16
CA ASP A 142 0.08 -13.13 -17.13
C ASP A 142 -0.51 -12.93 -18.53
N SER A 143 -1.83 -12.71 -18.62
CA SER A 143 -2.52 -12.56 -19.91
C SER A 143 -2.16 -11.28 -20.67
N ILE A 144 -1.58 -10.30 -19.97
CA ILE A 144 -1.14 -9.02 -20.54
C ILE A 144 0.38 -8.82 -20.42
N GLN A 145 1.13 -9.87 -20.07
CA GLN A 145 2.58 -9.85 -19.89
C GLN A 145 3.07 -8.75 -18.93
N TYR A 146 2.31 -8.53 -17.87
CA TYR A 146 2.63 -7.58 -16.80
C TYR A 146 3.00 -8.32 -15.52
N THR A 147 3.84 -7.74 -14.67
CA THR A 147 4.17 -8.33 -13.36
C THR A 147 4.06 -7.26 -12.28
N PRO A 148 2.93 -7.19 -11.55
CA PRO A 148 2.75 -6.19 -10.50
C PRO A 148 3.55 -6.56 -9.25
N LEU A 149 3.92 -5.54 -8.49
CA LEU A 149 4.30 -5.68 -7.09
C LEU A 149 3.05 -5.53 -6.20
N TYR A 150 3.16 -5.92 -4.94
CA TYR A 150 2.11 -5.77 -3.94
C TYR A 150 2.63 -5.07 -2.69
N ASN A 151 1.84 -4.12 -2.18
CA ASN A 151 2.04 -3.52 -0.87
C ASN A 151 0.79 -3.81 -0.02
N ILE A 152 0.92 -4.71 0.95
CA ILE A 152 -0.22 -5.29 1.69
C ILE A 152 -0.19 -4.72 3.11
N GLU A 153 -1.21 -3.94 3.48
CA GLU A 153 -1.36 -3.42 4.83
C GLU A 153 -2.07 -4.42 5.76
N ILE A 154 -1.40 -4.79 6.85
CA ILE A 154 -2.05 -5.50 7.96
C ILE A 154 -2.70 -4.46 8.89
N LYS A 155 -4.03 -4.41 8.89
CA LYS A 155 -4.84 -3.50 9.72
C LYS A 155 -5.01 -4.05 11.13
N SER A 156 -4.04 -3.77 12.00
CA SER A 156 -4.09 -4.13 13.41
C SER A 156 -3.79 -2.96 14.34
N SER A 157 -4.24 -3.07 15.59
CA SER A 157 -3.79 -2.23 16.69
C SER A 157 -3.87 -3.00 18.02
N SER A 158 -3.04 -2.64 19.00
CA SER A 158 -3.03 -3.32 20.31
C SER A 158 -4.35 -3.15 21.06
N ALA A 159 -5.06 -2.05 20.84
CA ALA A 159 -6.34 -1.78 21.47
C ALA A 159 -7.48 -2.66 20.92
N THR A 160 -7.28 -3.30 19.77
CA THR A 160 -8.32 -4.04 19.03
C THR A 160 -8.00 -5.52 18.83
N ASP A 161 -6.90 -6.01 19.42
CA ASP A 161 -6.55 -7.43 19.46
C ASP A 161 -7.70 -8.25 20.08
N GLY A 162 -8.06 -9.35 19.42
CA GLY A 162 -9.15 -10.23 19.84
C GLY A 162 -10.56 -9.68 19.65
N ILE A 163 -10.70 -8.41 19.24
CA ILE A 163 -12.00 -7.75 18.99
C ILE A 163 -12.26 -7.65 17.49
N PHE A 164 -11.36 -7.01 16.74
CA PHE A 164 -11.53 -6.75 15.30
C PHE A 164 -10.58 -7.57 14.42
N HIS A 165 -9.61 -8.24 15.03
CA HIS A 165 -8.63 -9.09 14.36
C HIS A 165 -7.97 -10.01 15.40
N PRO A 166 -7.32 -11.11 14.98
CA PRO A 166 -6.54 -11.93 15.89
C PRO A 166 -5.24 -11.23 16.32
N GLU A 167 -4.48 -11.89 17.19
CA GLU A 167 -3.13 -11.48 17.57
C GLU A 167 -2.20 -11.35 16.36
N VAL A 168 -1.20 -10.48 16.48
CA VAL A 168 -0.22 -10.14 15.42
C VAL A 168 0.40 -11.37 14.75
N SER A 169 0.78 -12.39 15.53
CA SER A 169 1.43 -13.59 15.00
C SER A 169 0.50 -14.40 14.10
N VAL A 170 -0.75 -14.59 14.52
CA VAL A 170 -1.77 -15.32 13.76
C VAL A 170 -2.14 -14.55 12.50
N PHE A 171 -2.36 -13.24 12.61
CA PHE A 171 -2.67 -12.40 11.46
C PHE A 171 -1.54 -12.44 10.42
N SER A 172 -0.31 -12.19 10.86
CA SER A 172 0.87 -12.19 9.98
C SER A 172 1.05 -13.55 9.29
N GLN A 173 0.89 -14.66 10.01
CA GLN A 173 1.00 -16.00 9.44
C GLN A 173 -0.07 -16.26 8.36
N LEU A 174 -1.34 -15.90 8.60
CA LEU A 174 -2.42 -16.09 7.63
C LEU A 174 -2.15 -15.34 6.32
N VAL A 175 -1.60 -14.13 6.40
CA VAL A 175 -1.21 -13.35 5.21
C VAL A 175 -0.02 -14.01 4.50
N LEU A 176 1.04 -14.33 5.24
CA LEU A 176 2.27 -14.87 4.66
C LEU A 176 2.12 -16.28 4.09
N ASP A 177 1.20 -17.10 4.62
CA ASP A 177 0.85 -18.40 4.05
C ASP A 177 0.28 -18.24 2.64
N ILE A 178 -0.53 -17.21 2.39
CA ILE A 178 -1.07 -16.90 1.07
C ILE A 178 0.06 -16.40 0.15
N VAL A 179 0.91 -15.48 0.64
CA VAL A 179 2.08 -14.99 -0.12
C VAL A 179 2.97 -16.16 -0.56
N LYS A 180 3.27 -17.08 0.35
CA LYS A 180 4.06 -18.28 0.08
C LYS A 180 3.37 -19.23 -0.89
N LYS A 181 2.05 -19.43 -0.75
CA LYS A 181 1.26 -20.29 -1.66
C LYS A 181 1.40 -19.91 -3.13
N TYR A 182 1.51 -18.61 -3.43
CA TYR A 182 1.66 -18.11 -4.79
C TYR A 182 3.12 -17.86 -5.20
N ASN A 183 4.10 -18.11 -4.33
CA ASN A 183 5.52 -17.87 -4.58
C ASN A 183 5.85 -16.40 -4.95
N ILE A 184 5.18 -15.44 -4.30
CA ILE A 184 5.31 -14.00 -4.62
C ILE A 184 6.10 -13.20 -3.58
N GLN A 185 6.81 -13.86 -2.66
CA GLN A 185 7.57 -13.25 -1.56
C GLN A 185 8.47 -12.09 -2.03
N THR A 186 9.15 -12.26 -3.17
CA THR A 186 10.08 -11.25 -3.72
C THR A 186 9.38 -10.05 -4.36
N ARG A 187 8.05 -10.05 -4.44
CA ARG A 187 7.21 -8.97 -4.99
C ARG A 187 6.26 -8.37 -3.96
N VAL A 188 6.28 -8.85 -2.72
CA VAL A 188 5.43 -8.36 -1.63
C VAL A 188 6.23 -7.50 -0.69
N THR A 189 5.66 -6.34 -0.36
CA THR A 189 5.99 -5.55 0.82
C THR A 189 4.82 -5.65 1.79
N ILE A 190 5.10 -5.92 3.07
CA ILE A 190 4.10 -5.78 4.13
C ILE A 190 4.25 -4.40 4.75
N GLN A 191 3.14 -3.67 4.86
CA GLN A 191 3.10 -2.37 5.52
C GLN A 191 2.18 -2.40 6.74
N SER A 192 2.45 -1.56 7.74
CA SER A 192 1.57 -1.38 8.90
C SER A 192 1.96 -0.13 9.69
N PHE A 193 0.97 0.47 10.36
CA PHE A 193 1.20 1.44 11.45
C PHE A 193 1.54 0.74 12.77
N ASP A 194 1.19 -0.55 12.92
CA ASP A 194 1.44 -1.33 14.11
C ASP A 194 2.87 -1.89 14.08
N PHE A 195 3.76 -1.29 14.86
CA PHE A 195 5.18 -1.66 14.90
C PHE A 195 5.36 -3.13 15.29
N ARG A 196 4.41 -3.69 16.06
CA ARG A 196 4.44 -5.09 16.50
C ARG A 196 4.39 -6.05 15.31
N VAL A 197 3.61 -5.72 14.27
CA VAL A 197 3.55 -6.49 13.02
C VAL A 197 4.90 -6.49 12.33
N LEU A 198 5.48 -5.31 12.14
CA LEU A 198 6.76 -5.17 11.45
C LEU A 198 7.90 -5.86 12.21
N GLN A 199 7.95 -5.70 13.54
CA GLN A 199 8.91 -6.37 14.40
C GLN A 199 8.75 -7.89 14.38
N TYR A 200 7.51 -8.39 14.44
CA TYR A 200 7.24 -9.82 14.33
C TYR A 200 7.73 -10.38 12.99
N ILE A 201 7.36 -9.76 11.87
CA ILE A 201 7.76 -10.24 10.54
C ILE A 201 9.27 -10.13 10.33
N ASN A 202 9.92 -9.05 10.80
CA ASN A 202 11.38 -8.91 10.72
C ASN A 202 12.12 -10.05 11.46
N ASN A 203 11.58 -10.50 12.60
CA ASN A 203 12.22 -11.53 13.41
C ASN A 203 12.01 -12.95 12.86
N TYR A 204 10.85 -13.24 12.26
CA TYR A 204 10.47 -14.60 11.86
C TYR A 204 10.47 -14.83 10.35
N PHE A 205 10.40 -13.77 9.54
CA PHE A 205 10.34 -13.80 8.08
C PHE A 205 11.22 -12.71 7.44
N PRO A 206 12.54 -12.71 7.71
CA PRO A 206 13.45 -11.60 7.35
C PRO A 206 13.59 -11.33 5.84
N ASP A 207 13.14 -12.26 4.99
CA ASP A 207 13.15 -12.10 3.52
C ASP A 207 11.98 -11.25 3.00
N ILE A 208 10.97 -10.96 3.84
CA ILE A 208 9.83 -10.14 3.47
C ILE A 208 10.19 -8.66 3.61
N ARG A 209 9.93 -7.88 2.55
CA ARG A 209 10.14 -6.42 2.60
C ARG A 209 9.10 -5.78 3.50
N LEU A 210 9.53 -4.80 4.30
CA LEU A 210 8.69 -4.12 5.28
C LEU A 210 8.62 -2.62 5.00
N SER A 211 7.42 -2.06 5.11
CA SER A 211 7.16 -0.62 4.98
C SER A 211 6.57 -0.09 6.29
N LEU A 212 7.22 0.90 6.88
CA LEU A 212 6.76 1.55 8.09
C LEU A 212 5.81 2.70 7.74
N LEU A 213 4.53 2.58 8.09
CA LEU A 213 3.54 3.65 7.94
C LEU A 213 3.59 4.60 9.14
N VAL A 214 3.57 5.91 8.88
CA VAL A 214 3.62 6.97 9.89
C VAL A 214 2.69 8.11 9.52
N SER A 215 1.95 8.65 10.48
CA SER A 215 1.08 9.83 10.31
C SER A 215 1.33 10.85 11.42
N GLU A 216 0.40 11.10 12.32
CA GLU A 216 0.47 12.14 13.36
C GLU A 216 1.65 11.98 14.33
N ASN A 217 2.21 10.78 14.43
CA ASN A 217 3.37 10.45 15.25
C ASN A 217 4.73 10.61 14.51
N TYR A 218 4.76 11.43 13.45
CA TYR A 218 5.92 11.63 12.60
C TYR A 218 7.13 12.19 13.34
N ASP A 219 8.16 11.36 13.47
CA ASP A 219 9.51 11.68 13.92
C ASP A 219 10.42 10.56 13.43
N VAL A 220 11.08 10.74 12.27
CA VAL A 220 11.82 9.66 11.60
C VAL A 220 12.84 8.99 12.53
N LYS A 221 13.59 9.78 13.30
CA LYS A 221 14.65 9.27 14.18
C LYS A 221 14.04 8.46 15.33
N LYS A 222 12.96 8.95 15.95
CA LYS A 222 12.25 8.24 17.01
C LYS A 222 11.55 6.99 16.47
N ASN A 223 10.85 7.09 15.34
CA ASN A 223 10.11 5.98 14.75
C ASN A 223 11.06 4.83 14.37
N LEU A 224 12.20 5.11 13.73
CA LEU A 224 13.19 4.06 13.41
C LEU A 224 13.82 3.45 14.67
N LYS A 225 14.07 4.26 15.71
CA LYS A 225 14.59 3.77 16.98
C LYS A 225 13.61 2.83 17.68
N GLU A 226 12.33 3.20 17.72
CA GLU A 226 11.26 2.38 18.31
C GLU A 226 10.98 1.12 17.49
N LEU A 227 11.06 1.21 16.15
CA LEU A 227 10.94 0.05 15.27
C LEU A 227 12.09 -0.95 15.53
N GLY A 228 13.31 -0.45 15.74
CA GLY A 228 14.48 -1.26 16.12
C GLY A 228 15.30 -1.82 14.95
N PHE A 229 14.92 -1.51 13.70
CA PHE A 229 15.63 -1.86 12.49
C PHE A 229 15.31 -0.86 11.36
N ASN A 230 16.08 -0.89 10.27
CA ASN A 230 15.80 -0.09 9.07
C ASN A 230 14.82 -0.85 8.17
N PRO A 231 13.60 -0.35 7.93
CA PRO A 231 12.64 -0.99 7.03
C PRO A 231 13.09 -0.82 5.56
N TYR A 232 12.46 -1.57 4.65
CA TYR A 232 12.68 -1.39 3.22
C TYR A 232 12.12 -0.03 2.74
N ILE A 233 10.95 0.36 3.24
CA ILE A 233 10.29 1.64 2.96
C ILE A 233 9.94 2.36 4.27
N PHE A 234 10.12 3.67 4.30
CA PHE A 234 9.49 4.58 5.24
C PHE A 234 8.37 5.33 4.50
N SER A 235 7.14 5.21 4.99
CA SER A 235 5.91 5.59 4.28
C SER A 235 5.12 6.60 5.12
N PRO A 236 5.47 7.90 5.07
CA PRO A 236 4.80 8.92 5.86
C PRO A 236 3.57 9.49 5.15
N GLU A 237 2.65 10.06 5.92
CA GLU A 237 1.69 11.00 5.34
C GLU A 237 2.43 12.17 4.69
N PHE A 238 2.11 12.49 3.44
CA PHE A 238 2.93 13.36 2.59
C PHE A 238 3.12 14.77 3.14
N ILE A 239 2.20 15.24 3.99
CA ILE A 239 2.25 16.56 4.61
C ILE A 239 3.45 16.75 5.54
N TYR A 240 4.05 15.66 6.03
CA TYR A 240 5.18 15.70 6.96
C TYR A 240 6.56 15.68 6.27
N LEU A 241 6.59 15.52 4.94
CA LEU A 241 7.85 15.47 4.19
C LEU A 241 8.65 16.77 4.33
N ASN A 242 9.95 16.61 4.56
CA ASN A 242 10.93 17.69 4.54
C ASN A 242 12.30 17.16 4.11
N GLU A 243 13.17 18.05 3.62
CA GLU A 243 14.47 17.67 3.05
C GLU A 243 15.41 17.02 4.08
N GLU A 244 15.40 17.47 5.35
CA GLU A 244 16.30 16.93 6.38
C GLU A 244 16.04 15.43 6.59
N ASP A 245 14.78 15.07 6.77
CA ASP A 245 14.38 13.69 7.00
C ASP A 245 14.59 12.81 5.76
N ILE A 246 14.37 13.36 4.57
CA ILE A 246 14.61 12.65 3.31
C ILE A 246 16.10 12.32 3.19
N MET A 247 16.98 13.29 3.39
CA MET A 247 18.43 13.06 3.40
C MET A 247 18.82 11.99 4.42
N TYR A 248 18.28 12.06 5.64
CA TYR A 248 18.54 11.09 6.70
C TYR A 248 18.09 9.65 6.31
N LEU A 249 16.94 9.50 5.68
CA LEU A 249 16.42 8.21 5.20
C LEU A 249 17.27 7.66 4.05
N LYS A 250 17.70 8.51 3.11
CA LYS A 250 18.58 8.13 1.99
C LYS A 250 19.95 7.65 2.46
N GLU A 251 20.56 8.31 3.44
CA GLU A 251 21.83 7.87 4.03
C GLU A 251 21.73 6.44 4.61
N LYS A 252 20.55 6.07 5.11
CA LYS A 252 20.24 4.72 5.60
C LYS A 252 19.82 3.73 4.52
N LYS A 253 19.75 4.18 3.26
CA LYS A 253 19.27 3.39 2.10
C LYS A 253 17.82 2.90 2.28
N ILE A 254 17.01 3.66 2.99
CA ILE A 254 15.58 3.39 3.17
C ILE A 254 14.83 4.09 2.04
N LYS A 255 13.93 3.36 1.35
CA LYS A 255 13.08 3.97 0.32
C LYS A 255 12.01 4.85 0.95
N ILE A 256 11.58 5.88 0.23
CA ILE A 256 10.62 6.86 0.73
C ILE A 256 9.41 6.88 -0.21
N ILE A 257 8.25 6.45 0.28
CA ILE A 257 7.01 6.37 -0.50
C ILE A 257 5.87 7.00 0.32
N PRO A 258 5.60 8.30 0.19
CA PRO A 258 4.52 8.97 0.92
C PRO A 258 3.11 8.55 0.44
N TRP A 259 2.14 8.72 1.33
CA TRP A 259 0.71 8.50 1.08
C TRP A 259 -0.14 9.64 1.68
N THR A 260 -1.43 9.79 1.37
CA THR A 260 -2.00 9.49 0.05
C THR A 260 -1.99 10.79 -0.76
N VAL A 261 -1.22 10.86 -1.85
CA VAL A 261 -0.98 12.10 -2.59
C VAL A 261 -1.91 12.18 -3.80
N ASN A 262 -2.92 13.06 -3.77
CA ASN A 262 -4.07 12.97 -4.68
C ASN A 262 -4.24 14.14 -5.65
N SER A 263 -4.01 15.38 -5.20
CA SER A 263 -4.22 16.55 -6.06
C SER A 263 -3.02 16.73 -7.00
N TYR A 264 -3.25 17.31 -8.18
CA TYR A 264 -2.14 17.61 -9.10
C TYR A 264 -1.08 18.51 -8.45
N SER A 265 -1.49 19.48 -7.61
CA SER A 265 -0.57 20.36 -6.89
C SER A 265 0.25 19.61 -5.85
N ASP A 266 -0.36 18.73 -5.08
CA ASP A 266 0.35 17.96 -4.04
C ASP A 266 1.33 16.98 -4.70
N ILE A 267 0.90 16.27 -5.75
CA ILE A 267 1.78 15.37 -6.51
C ILE A 267 2.97 16.16 -7.06
N ALA A 268 2.74 17.31 -7.72
CA ALA A 268 3.82 18.13 -8.26
C ALA A 268 4.75 18.72 -7.17
N ASN A 269 4.24 18.97 -5.96
CA ASN A 269 5.08 19.41 -4.84
C ASN A 269 5.90 18.27 -4.26
N VAL A 270 5.28 17.09 -4.08
CA VAL A 270 5.93 15.90 -3.53
C VAL A 270 7.01 15.37 -4.48
N LEU A 271 6.81 15.45 -5.80
CA LEU A 271 7.81 15.07 -6.81
C LEU A 271 9.08 15.95 -6.82
N LYS A 272 9.09 17.11 -6.14
CA LYS A 272 10.30 17.94 -6.01
C LYS A 272 11.34 17.33 -5.04
N PHE A 273 10.88 16.49 -4.13
CA PHE A 273 11.75 15.78 -3.20
C PHE A 273 12.39 14.55 -3.89
N ASP A 274 13.59 14.15 -3.47
CA ASP A 274 14.18 12.86 -3.89
C ASP A 274 13.51 11.70 -3.13
N ILE A 275 12.30 11.34 -3.55
CA ILE A 275 11.56 10.18 -3.07
C ILE A 275 11.62 9.03 -4.08
N ASP A 276 11.11 7.86 -3.70
CA ASP A 276 11.21 6.64 -4.52
C ASP A 276 9.85 6.17 -5.06
N GLY A 277 8.75 6.80 -4.68
CA GLY A 277 7.41 6.43 -5.13
C GLY A 277 6.32 7.32 -4.54
N ILE A 278 5.06 7.08 -4.92
CA ILE A 278 3.88 7.73 -4.35
C ILE A 278 2.75 6.70 -4.25
N ILE A 279 2.05 6.67 -3.12
CA ILE A 279 0.75 6.02 -2.97
C ILE A 279 -0.35 7.05 -3.25
N SER A 280 -1.25 6.76 -4.18
CA SER A 280 -2.31 7.69 -4.62
C SER A 280 -3.63 6.99 -4.90
N ASP A 281 -4.75 7.65 -4.59
CA ASP A 281 -6.07 7.26 -5.08
C ASP A 281 -6.24 7.52 -6.58
N TYR A 282 -5.41 8.39 -7.14
CA TYR A 282 -5.41 8.82 -8.53
C TYR A 282 -4.04 8.55 -9.18
N PRO A 283 -3.62 7.28 -9.28
CA PRO A 283 -2.34 6.93 -9.90
C PRO A 283 -2.22 7.44 -11.35
N ASP A 284 -3.32 7.61 -12.08
CA ASP A 284 -3.34 8.23 -13.41
C ASP A 284 -2.78 9.67 -13.41
N ARG A 285 -3.00 10.42 -12.33
CA ARG A 285 -2.46 11.78 -12.18
C ARG A 285 -0.95 11.75 -11.96
N VAL A 286 -0.46 10.81 -11.15
CA VAL A 286 0.97 10.59 -10.92
C VAL A 286 1.66 10.21 -12.22
N ILE A 287 1.13 9.23 -12.95
CA ILE A 287 1.64 8.78 -14.25
C ILE A 287 1.67 9.94 -15.25
N LYS A 288 0.61 10.75 -15.30
CA LYS A 288 0.54 11.90 -16.19
C LYS A 288 1.63 12.93 -15.89
N LEU A 289 1.87 13.25 -14.63
CA LEU A 289 2.89 14.22 -14.25
C LEU A 289 4.31 13.68 -14.48
N LYS A 290 4.58 12.41 -14.14
CA LYS A 290 5.88 11.76 -14.41
C LYS A 290 6.23 11.66 -15.90
N LYS A 291 5.24 11.63 -16.80
CA LYS A 291 5.47 11.66 -18.26
C LYS A 291 5.80 13.05 -18.82
N LEU A 292 5.64 14.11 -18.03
CA LEU A 292 5.89 15.49 -18.45
C LEU A 292 7.25 16.02 -17.98
N GLU A 293 7.92 15.31 -17.07
CA GLU A 293 9.32 15.52 -16.66
C GLU A 293 10.28 15.01 -17.73
#